data_AF-A0A3C0QBR3-F1
#
_entry.id   AF-A0A3C0QBR3-F1
#
_cell.length_a   1.000
_cell.length_b   1.000
_cell.length_c   1.000
_cell.angle_alpha   90.00
_cell.angle_beta   90.00
_cell.angle_gamma   90.00
#
_symmetry.space_group_name_H-M   'P 1'
#
loop_
_entity.id
_entity.type
_entity.pdbx_description
1 polymer ?
#
loop_
_entity_poly.entity_id
_entity_poly.type
_entity_poly.pdbx_seq_one_letter_code
_entity_poly.pdbx_strand_id
1 'polypeptide(L)'
;MAKATGKKNAFYAQSGGVTAVINASACGVIETARQHKDKIGKVYAGRNGIIGALTEDLIDTGKEGARAIAALRHTPSGAFGSCRYKMKGLEENKREYDRLIEVFAAHNIGYFFYNGGGDSADTCLKVSQLSKATGYPIQAIHVPKTVDNDLPITDNCPGFGSV
;
A
#
# COMPACT_ATOMS: atom_id res chain seq x y z
N MET A 1 14.21 -2.20 21.55
CA MET A 1 14.23 -1.94 20.10
C MET A 1 14.80 -0.54 19.86
N ALA A 2 15.81 -0.39 19.01
CA ALA A 2 16.38 0.92 18.71
C ALA A 2 15.32 1.83 18.09
N LYS A 3 15.07 2.99 18.71
CA LYS A 3 14.15 4.00 18.19
C LYS A 3 14.76 4.55 16.89
N ALA A 4 14.17 4.22 15.74
CA ALA A 4 14.62 4.77 14.47
C ALA A 4 14.44 6.30 14.49
N THR A 5 15.54 7.04 14.54
CA THR A 5 15.60 8.51 14.57
C THR A 5 15.50 9.15 13.18
N GLY A 6 15.22 8.35 12.15
CA GLY A 6 15.08 8.79 10.76
C GLY A 6 13.62 8.87 10.29
N LYS A 7 13.39 9.67 9.24
CA LYS A 7 12.11 9.77 8.51
C LYS A 7 11.57 8.38 8.18
N LYS A 8 10.27 8.17 8.40
CA LYS A 8 9.62 6.89 8.12
C LYS A 8 9.51 6.66 6.62
N ASN A 9 9.77 5.43 6.20
CA ASN A 9 9.54 4.97 4.84
C ASN A 9 8.04 4.69 4.63
N ALA A 10 7.64 4.63 3.37
CA ALA A 10 6.29 4.25 2.96
C ALA A 10 6.29 2.88 2.28
N PHE A 11 5.20 2.15 2.47
CA PHE A 11 4.86 0.95 1.74
C PHE A 11 3.60 1.20 0.92
N TYR A 12 3.62 0.78 -0.34
CA TYR A 12 2.49 0.81 -1.27
C TYR A 12 2.21 -0.61 -1.78
N ALA A 13 0.95 -1.00 -1.89
CA ALA A 13 0.58 -2.26 -2.53
C ALA A 13 -0.76 -2.18 -3.24
N GLN A 14 -0.88 -2.92 -4.33
CA GLN A 14 -2.12 -3.12 -5.09
C GLN A 14 -2.82 -4.40 -4.63
N SER A 15 -4.15 -4.34 -4.54
CA SER A 15 -4.97 -5.41 -3.97
C SER A 15 -6.23 -5.69 -4.81
N GLY A 16 -6.52 -6.98 -4.97
CA GLY A 16 -7.65 -7.49 -5.75
C GLY A 16 -7.42 -7.43 -7.25
N GLY A 17 -8.52 -7.40 -8.00
CA GLY A 17 -8.49 -7.17 -9.46
C GLY A 17 -7.91 -5.80 -9.78
N VAL A 18 -7.07 -5.75 -10.82
CA VAL A 18 -6.46 -4.52 -11.34
C VAL A 18 -7.43 -3.77 -12.25
N THR A 19 -7.14 -2.50 -12.55
CA THR A 19 -7.97 -1.66 -13.46
C THR A 19 -7.10 -1.01 -14.52
N ALA A 20 -7.73 -0.34 -15.50
CA ALA A 20 -7.03 0.46 -16.49
C ALA A 20 -6.24 1.65 -15.88
N VAL A 21 -6.58 2.07 -14.65
CA VAL A 21 -6.06 3.31 -14.05
C VAL A 21 -5.45 3.12 -12.65
N ILE A 22 -5.37 1.90 -12.12
CA ILE A 22 -4.81 1.65 -10.76
C ILE A 22 -3.34 2.13 -10.64
N ASN A 23 -2.58 2.10 -11.74
CA ASN A 23 -1.22 2.64 -11.81
C ASN A 23 -1.18 4.18 -11.80
N ALA A 24 -2.24 4.88 -12.21
CA ALA A 24 -2.32 6.33 -12.06
C ALA A 24 -2.40 6.72 -10.58
N SER A 25 -3.15 5.96 -9.77
CA SER A 25 -3.11 6.11 -8.31
C SER A 25 -1.74 5.77 -7.72
N ALA A 26 -1.05 4.74 -8.25
CA ALA A 26 0.32 4.42 -7.85
C ALA A 26 1.30 5.58 -8.15
N CYS A 27 1.21 6.15 -9.35
CA CYS A 27 1.96 7.33 -9.78
C CYS A 27 1.75 8.48 -8.79
N GLY A 28 0.50 8.82 -8.47
CA GLY A 28 0.16 9.89 -7.55
C GLY A 28 0.79 9.71 -6.17
N VAL A 29 0.73 8.50 -5.60
CA VAL A 29 1.36 8.19 -4.31
C VAL A 29 2.88 8.36 -4.38
N ILE A 30 3.53 7.76 -5.38
CA ILE A 30 5.00 7.75 -5.49
C ILE A 30 5.55 9.15 -5.78
N GLU A 31 4.95 9.89 -6.72
CA GLU A 31 5.37 11.26 -7.05
C GLU A 31 5.19 12.20 -5.85
N THR A 32 4.05 12.13 -5.16
CA THR A 32 3.80 12.97 -3.98
C THR A 32 4.77 12.66 -2.85
N ALA A 33 5.03 11.38 -2.57
CA ALA A 33 6.04 10.99 -1.58
C ALA A 33 7.44 11.50 -1.95
N ARG A 34 7.80 11.48 -3.24
CA ARG A 34 9.07 12.04 -3.75
C ARG A 34 9.16 13.56 -3.65
N GLN A 35 8.03 14.28 -3.63
CA GLN A 35 8.00 15.72 -3.40
C GLN A 35 8.16 16.07 -1.92
N HIS A 36 7.73 15.19 -1.01
CA HIS A 36 7.78 15.38 0.43
C HIS A 36 8.90 14.57 1.12
N LYS A 37 10.13 14.63 0.56
CA LYS A 37 11.31 13.93 1.11
C LYS A 37 11.72 14.42 2.50
N ASP A 38 11.22 15.56 2.94
CA ASP A 38 11.36 16.08 4.30
C ASP A 38 10.52 15.29 5.32
N LYS A 39 9.45 14.61 4.89
CA LYS A 39 8.53 13.83 5.73
C LYS A 39 8.63 12.33 5.49
N ILE A 40 8.68 11.92 4.22
CA ILE A 40 8.67 10.52 3.80
C ILE A 40 10.05 10.14 3.29
N GLY A 41 10.55 9.00 3.76
CA GLY A 41 11.80 8.40 3.29
C GLY A 41 11.64 7.70 1.94
N LYS A 42 12.09 6.45 1.85
CA LYS A 42 11.90 5.60 0.68
C LYS A 42 10.44 5.18 0.53
N VAL A 43 10.04 4.89 -0.70
CA VAL A 43 8.76 4.25 -1.02
C VAL A 43 9.05 2.84 -1.53
N TYR A 44 8.65 1.85 -0.75
CA TYR A 44 8.66 0.45 -1.12
C TYR A 44 7.31 0.05 -1.71
N ALA A 45 7.31 -0.80 -2.73
CA ALA A 45 6.11 -1.47 -3.22
C ALA A 45 6.14 -2.96 -2.87
N GLY A 46 5.01 -3.53 -2.46
CA GLY A 46 4.89 -4.98 -2.26
C GLY A 46 4.74 -5.70 -3.59
N ARG A 47 5.67 -6.61 -3.91
CA ARG A 47 5.51 -7.45 -5.11
C ARG A 47 4.28 -8.32 -4.95
N ASN A 48 3.39 -8.31 -5.95
CA ASN A 48 2.14 -9.05 -5.93
C ASN A 48 1.24 -8.69 -4.73
N GLY A 49 1.22 -7.42 -4.34
CA GLY A 49 0.35 -6.90 -3.29
C GLY A 49 0.85 -7.19 -1.87
N ILE A 50 -0.07 -7.46 -0.94
CA ILE A 50 0.27 -7.66 0.49
C ILE A 50 1.10 -8.92 0.74
N ILE A 51 1.02 -9.92 -0.14
CA ILE A 51 1.87 -11.12 -0.07
C ILE A 51 3.34 -10.71 -0.10
N GLY A 52 3.74 -9.75 -0.94
CA GLY A 52 5.12 -9.26 -0.99
C GLY A 52 5.59 -8.68 0.34
N ALA A 53 4.71 -8.08 1.15
CA ALA A 53 5.09 -7.68 2.50
C ALA A 53 5.26 -8.90 3.42
N LEU A 54 4.34 -9.87 3.38
CA LEU A 54 4.40 -11.07 4.22
C LEU A 54 5.66 -11.92 3.94
N THR A 55 6.06 -12.01 2.66
CA THR A 55 7.25 -12.74 2.22
C THR A 55 8.50 -11.87 2.11
N GLU A 56 8.42 -10.59 2.49
CA GLU A 56 9.52 -9.62 2.44
C GLU A 56 10.13 -9.42 1.02
N ASP A 57 9.31 -9.58 -0.01
CA ASP A 57 9.64 -9.25 -1.41
C ASP A 57 9.20 -7.82 -1.73
N LEU A 58 10.07 -6.87 -1.36
CA LEU A 58 9.85 -5.44 -1.49
C LEU A 58 10.60 -4.87 -2.70
N ILE A 59 9.90 -4.03 -3.47
CA ILE A 59 10.46 -3.28 -4.60
C ILE A 59 10.82 -1.87 -4.13
N ASP A 60 12.09 -1.48 -4.20
CA ASP A 60 12.51 -0.09 -3.96
C ASP A 60 12.18 0.77 -5.19
N THR A 61 11.06 1.49 -5.14
CA THR A 61 10.62 2.35 -6.25
C THR A 61 11.56 3.52 -6.50
N GLY A 62 12.49 3.82 -5.58
CA GLY A 62 13.53 4.84 -5.77
C GLY A 62 14.53 4.49 -6.87
N LYS A 63 14.60 3.21 -7.28
CA LYS A 63 15.42 2.75 -8.40
C LYS A 63 14.82 3.11 -9.76
N GLU A 64 13.55 3.46 -9.81
CA GLU A 64 12.84 3.82 -11.04
C GLU A 64 13.00 5.30 -11.38
N GLY A 65 13.36 5.59 -12.63
CA GLY A 65 13.49 6.97 -13.12
C GLY A 65 12.16 7.74 -13.07
N ALA A 66 12.22 9.08 -12.97
CA ALA A 66 11.02 9.93 -12.94
C ALA A 66 10.10 9.70 -14.14
N ARG A 67 10.66 9.49 -15.34
CA ARG A 67 9.89 9.18 -16.56
C ARG A 67 9.16 7.84 -16.45
N ALA A 68 9.77 6.82 -15.85
CA ALA A 68 9.14 5.51 -15.66
C ALA A 68 7.96 5.60 -14.68
N ILE A 69 8.13 6.31 -13.57
CA ILE A 69 7.03 6.58 -12.63
C ILE A 69 5.91 7.38 -13.31
N ALA A 70 6.22 8.44 -14.05
CA ALA A 70 5.21 9.23 -14.77
C ALA A 70 4.43 8.40 -15.81
N ALA A 71 5.09 7.44 -16.47
CA ALA A 71 4.46 6.56 -17.45
C ALA A 71 3.38 5.64 -16.83
N LEU A 72 3.41 5.39 -15.52
CA LEU A 72 2.38 4.63 -14.80
C LEU A 72 0.99 5.27 -14.97
N ARG A 73 0.91 6.59 -15.15
CA ARG A 73 -0.36 7.30 -15.40
C ARG A 73 -1.11 6.80 -16.64
N HIS A 74 -0.38 6.23 -17.60
CA HIS A 74 -0.92 5.76 -18.88
C HIS A 74 -0.72 4.26 -19.09
N THR A 75 -0.36 3.52 -18.04
CA THR A 75 -0.10 2.07 -18.11
C THR A 75 -1.21 1.31 -17.39
N PRO A 76 -2.00 0.44 -18.06
CA PRO A 76 -3.06 -0.32 -17.40
C PRO A 76 -2.51 -1.43 -16.50
N SER A 77 -3.41 -2.14 -15.82
CA SER A 77 -3.11 -3.26 -14.92
C SER A 77 -2.28 -2.82 -13.70
N GLY A 78 -1.68 -3.77 -12.97
CA GLY A 78 -0.88 -3.48 -11.77
C GLY A 78 0.61 -3.60 -12.03
N ALA A 79 1.33 -2.47 -12.07
CA ALA A 79 2.76 -2.42 -12.38
C ALA A 79 3.65 -3.16 -11.35
N PHE A 80 3.15 -3.35 -10.13
CA PHE A 80 3.86 -4.07 -9.06
C PHE A 80 3.30 -5.49 -8.84
N GLY A 81 2.35 -5.92 -9.65
CA GLY A 81 1.52 -7.08 -9.39
C GLY A 81 0.49 -6.83 -8.27
N SER A 82 -0.52 -7.70 -8.22
CA SER A 82 -1.58 -7.67 -7.21
C SER A 82 -1.90 -9.12 -6.79
N CYS A 83 -2.67 -9.28 -5.72
CA CYS A 83 -3.21 -10.57 -5.31
C CYS A 83 -4.65 -10.44 -4.80
N ARG A 84 -5.35 -11.57 -4.68
CA ARG A 84 -6.66 -11.69 -4.01
C ARG A 84 -6.52 -12.23 -2.58
N TYR A 85 -5.34 -12.05 -1.97
CA TYR A 85 -5.08 -12.52 -0.62
C TYR A 85 -5.88 -11.69 0.38
N LYS A 86 -6.84 -12.34 1.05
CA LYS A 86 -7.64 -11.73 2.09
C LYS A 86 -7.00 -12.01 3.44
N MET A 87 -6.48 -10.95 4.07
CA MET A 87 -6.01 -11.01 5.45
C MET A 87 -7.20 -11.36 6.34
N LYS A 88 -7.06 -12.41 7.15
CA LYS A 88 -8.12 -12.84 8.07
C LYS A 88 -8.34 -11.83 9.20
N GLY A 89 -9.33 -12.05 10.06
CA GLY A 89 -9.50 -11.27 11.28
C GLY A 89 -8.25 -11.33 12.17
N LEU A 90 -8.02 -10.30 12.99
CA LEU A 90 -6.91 -10.27 13.95
C LEU A 90 -6.97 -11.46 14.93
N GLU A 91 -8.16 -11.85 15.34
CA GLU A 91 -8.40 -13.00 16.22
C GLU A 91 -8.13 -14.33 15.53
N GLU A 92 -8.41 -14.43 14.23
CA GLU A 92 -8.26 -15.64 13.44
C GLU A 92 -6.80 -15.89 13.01
N ASN A 93 -6.05 -14.83 12.67
CA ASN A 93 -4.69 -14.97 12.18
C ASN A 93 -3.78 -13.81 12.56
N LYS A 94 -3.56 -13.63 13.87
CA LYS A 94 -2.62 -12.65 14.41
C LYS A 94 -1.21 -12.76 13.80
N ARG A 95 -0.78 -13.96 13.40
CA ARG A 95 0.58 -14.21 12.88
C ARG A 95 0.90 -13.41 11.62
N GLU A 96 -0.05 -13.26 10.69
CA GLU A 96 0.18 -12.48 9.47
C GLU A 96 0.37 -11.00 9.77
N TYR A 97 -0.41 -10.50 10.72
CA TYR A 97 -0.33 -9.13 11.20
C TYR A 97 0.98 -8.86 11.92
N ASP A 98 1.39 -9.74 12.83
CA ASP A 98 2.69 -9.65 13.50
C ASP A 98 3.82 -9.68 12.46
N ARG A 99 3.74 -10.55 11.44
CA ARG A 99 4.71 -10.60 10.34
C ARG A 99 4.77 -9.30 9.54
N LEU A 100 3.63 -8.66 9.24
CA LEU A 100 3.62 -7.34 8.58
C LEU A 100 4.34 -6.29 9.42
N ILE A 101 4.10 -6.26 10.74
CA ILE A 101 4.76 -5.33 11.64
C ILE A 101 6.27 -5.58 11.70
N GLU A 102 6.70 -6.84 11.77
CA GLU A 102 8.13 -7.20 11.73
C GLU A 102 8.81 -6.64 10.48
N VAL A 103 8.23 -6.87 9.30
CA VAL A 103 8.77 -6.39 8.03
C VAL A 103 8.74 -4.85 8.00
N PHE A 104 7.66 -4.22 8.41
CA PHE A 104 7.60 -2.75 8.44
C PHE A 104 8.60 -2.14 9.42
N ALA A 105 8.83 -2.76 10.57
CA ALA A 105 9.84 -2.34 11.52
C ALA A 105 11.26 -2.51 10.95
N ALA A 106 11.56 -3.64 10.32
CA ALA A 106 12.85 -3.93 9.71
C ALA A 106 13.22 -2.94 8.60
N HIS A 107 12.23 -2.49 7.83
CA HIS A 107 12.42 -1.53 6.72
C HIS A 107 12.09 -0.07 7.12
N ASN A 108 11.93 0.22 8.41
CA ASN A 108 11.56 1.54 8.95
C ASN A 108 10.32 2.17 8.27
N ILE A 109 9.35 1.34 7.87
CA ILE A 109 8.10 1.76 7.24
C ILE A 109 7.14 2.25 8.32
N GLY A 110 6.57 3.44 8.15
CA GLY A 110 5.54 4.01 9.03
C GLY A 110 4.31 4.51 8.31
N TYR A 111 4.30 4.42 6.97
CA TYR A 111 3.15 4.74 6.13
C TYR A 111 2.78 3.51 5.31
N PHE A 112 1.51 3.14 5.33
CA PHE A 112 0.96 1.99 4.62
C PHE A 112 -0.16 2.49 3.70
N PHE A 113 0.10 2.53 2.40
CA PHE A 113 -0.86 2.92 1.36
C PHE A 113 -1.37 1.67 0.66
N TYR A 114 -2.65 1.33 0.86
CA TYR A 114 -3.21 0.09 0.31
C TYR A 114 -4.27 0.38 -0.74
N ASN A 115 -3.96 0.06 -1.99
CA ASN A 115 -4.74 0.43 -3.17
C ASN A 115 -5.65 -0.72 -3.61
N GLY A 116 -6.93 -0.63 -3.27
CA GLY A 116 -7.84 -1.78 -3.31
C GLY A 116 -9.31 -1.45 -3.07
N GLY A 117 -10.13 -2.49 -3.00
CA GLY A 117 -11.57 -2.39 -2.71
C GLY A 117 -11.89 -2.41 -1.21
N GLY A 118 -13.12 -2.75 -0.83
CA GLY A 118 -13.60 -2.71 0.56
C GLY A 118 -12.78 -3.56 1.53
N ASP A 119 -12.41 -4.79 1.14
CA ASP A 119 -11.54 -5.66 1.95
C ASP A 119 -10.16 -5.03 2.24
N SER A 120 -9.70 -4.14 1.37
CA SER A 120 -8.43 -3.41 1.57
C SER A 120 -8.58 -2.26 2.57
N ALA A 121 -9.76 -1.62 2.63
CA ALA A 121 -10.09 -0.65 3.66
C ALA A 121 -10.11 -1.29 5.06
N ASP A 122 -10.74 -2.46 5.18
CA ASP A 122 -10.75 -3.25 6.42
C ASP A 122 -9.33 -3.67 6.85
N THR A 123 -8.49 -4.09 5.90
CA THR A 123 -7.07 -4.39 6.18
C THR A 123 -6.33 -3.15 6.73
N CYS A 124 -6.55 -1.96 6.17
CA CYS A 124 -5.95 -0.71 6.68
C CYS A 124 -6.37 -0.42 8.12
N LEU A 125 -7.65 -0.62 8.44
CA LEU A 125 -8.16 -0.43 9.80
C LEU A 125 -7.46 -1.36 10.79
N LYS A 126 -7.35 -2.65 10.46
CA LYS A 126 -6.71 -3.65 11.31
C LYS A 126 -5.22 -3.37 11.51
N VAL A 127 -4.50 -3.00 10.45
CA VAL A 127 -3.09 -2.58 10.55
C VAL A 127 -2.94 -1.34 11.46
N SER A 128 -3.82 -0.36 11.33
CA SER A 128 -3.84 0.84 12.19
C SER A 128 -4.06 0.48 13.66
N GLN A 129 -5.02 -0.39 13.97
CA GLN A 129 -5.31 -0.85 15.33
C GLN A 129 -4.13 -1.62 15.95
N LEU A 130 -3.54 -2.55 15.19
CA LEU A 130 -2.39 -3.33 15.62
C LEU A 130 -1.15 -2.47 15.85
N SER A 131 -0.93 -1.46 15.02
CA SER A 131 0.19 -0.53 15.17
C SER A 131 0.18 0.18 16.54
N LYS A 132 -1.02 0.48 17.06
CA LYS A 132 -1.21 1.05 18.39
C LYS A 132 -0.92 0.03 19.50
N ALA A 133 -1.34 -1.22 19.31
CA ALA A 133 -1.14 -2.29 20.30
C ALA A 133 0.32 -2.76 20.42
N THR A 134 1.08 -2.72 19.31
CA THR A 134 2.47 -3.21 19.24
C THR A 134 3.51 -2.15 19.57
N GLY A 135 3.11 -0.89 19.75
CA GLY A 135 4.03 0.23 20.02
C GLY A 135 4.88 0.63 18.81
N TYR A 136 4.55 0.14 17.61
CA TYR A 136 5.18 0.53 16.35
C TYR A 136 4.17 1.30 15.49
N PRO A 137 4.15 2.65 15.55
CA PRO A 137 3.10 3.46 14.93
C PRO A 137 3.15 3.37 13.40
N ILE A 138 2.02 3.03 12.78
CA ILE A 138 1.84 3.00 11.34
C ILE A 138 0.59 3.79 10.98
N GLN A 139 0.73 4.70 10.02
CA GLN A 139 -0.40 5.36 9.38
C GLN A 139 -0.85 4.51 8.19
N ALA A 140 -2.02 3.88 8.31
CA ALA A 140 -2.63 3.11 7.23
C ALA A 140 -3.68 3.95 6.50
N ILE A 141 -3.49 4.15 5.20
CA ILE A 141 -4.34 4.94 4.32
C ILE A 141 -4.83 4.03 3.19
N HIS A 142 -6.15 3.88 3.08
CA HIS A 142 -6.79 3.21 1.96
C HIS A 142 -6.76 4.12 0.72
N VAL A 143 -6.34 3.57 -0.41
CA VAL A 143 -6.44 4.22 -1.73
C VAL A 143 -7.55 3.49 -2.49
N PRO A 144 -8.69 4.16 -2.79
CA PRO A 144 -9.87 3.49 -3.31
C PRO A 144 -9.66 2.97 -4.74
N LYS A 145 -10.09 1.73 -5.00
CA LYS A 145 -10.10 1.10 -6.32
C LYS A 145 -11.16 0.01 -6.38
N THR A 146 -12.08 0.13 -7.33
CA THR A 146 -13.03 -0.91 -7.72
C THR A 146 -13.62 -0.53 -9.08
N VAL A 147 -13.77 -1.50 -9.98
CA VAL A 147 -14.47 -1.27 -11.27
C VAL A 147 -15.98 -1.32 -11.09
N ASP A 148 -16.47 -1.89 -9.99
CA ASP A 148 -17.88 -2.10 -9.71
C ASP A 148 -18.57 -0.87 -9.08
N ASN A 149 -17.79 0.18 -8.80
CA ASN A 149 -18.23 1.41 -8.12
C ASN A 149 -18.95 1.16 -6.77
N ASP A 150 -18.51 0.16 -6.03
CA ASP A 150 -19.21 -0.37 -4.85
C ASP A 150 -18.65 0.11 -3.50
N LEU A 151 -17.65 1.01 -3.50
CA LEU A 151 -17.19 1.62 -2.25
C LEU A 151 -18.21 2.67 -1.77
N PRO A 152 -18.57 2.67 -0.47
CA PRO A 152 -19.49 3.66 0.06
C PRO A 152 -18.83 5.04 0.17
N ILE A 153 -19.64 6.07 0.42
CA ILE A 153 -19.26 7.47 0.70
C ILE A 153 -18.68 8.21 -0.52
N THR A 154 -17.73 7.62 -1.23
CA THR A 154 -17.21 8.20 -2.47
C THR A 154 -18.28 8.17 -3.55
N ASP A 155 -18.38 9.25 -4.33
CA ASP A 155 -19.32 9.36 -5.44
C ASP A 155 -18.96 8.39 -6.59
N ASN A 156 -17.66 8.21 -6.83
CA ASN A 156 -17.14 7.37 -7.90
C ASN A 156 -15.81 6.71 -7.51
N CYS A 157 -15.61 5.48 -7.96
CA CYS A 157 -14.43 4.69 -7.67
C CYS A 157 -13.43 4.70 -8.84
N PRO A 158 -12.12 4.89 -8.57
CA PRO A 158 -11.10 4.79 -9.61
C PRO A 158 -11.12 3.42 -10.30
N GLY A 159 -11.31 3.43 -11.62
CA GLY A 159 -11.49 2.25 -12.46
C GLY A 159 -12.86 2.17 -13.12
N PHE A 160 -13.92 2.62 -12.45
CA PHE A 160 -15.29 2.53 -12.95
C PHE A 160 -15.53 3.33 -14.24
N GLY A 161 -15.14 4.61 -14.28
CA GLY A 161 -15.39 5.45 -15.47
C GLY A 161 -14.56 5.09 -16.72
N SER A 162 -13.71 4.06 -16.64
CA SER A 162 -12.88 3.59 -17.76
C SER A 162 -13.36 2.27 -18.36
N VAL A 163 -14.37 1.63 -17.74
CA VAL A 163 -15.04 0.43 -18.27
C VAL A 163 -16.32 0.78 -19.01
#